data_AF-A0A167UZZ6-F1
#
_entry.id   AF-A0A167UZZ6-F1
#
_cell.length_a   1.000
_cell.length_b   1.000
_cell.length_c   1.000
_cell.angle_alpha   90.00
_cell.angle_beta   90.00
_cell.angle_gamma   90.00
#
_symmetry.space_group_name_H-M   'P 1'
#
loop_
_entity.id
_entity.type
_entity.pdbx_description
1 polymer ?
#
loop_
_entity_poly.entity_id
_entity_poly.type
_entity_poly.pdbx_seq_one_letter_code
_entity_poly.pdbx_strand_id
1 'polypeptide(L)'
;MIIADAAVRQLSKHLVKSRREIYIVLDEFDLEWRTPDILQFQEWWHKGFSLEWIASYFDRDIDELAIVAIDQARRGYICIRPYGIMKGYEIPIDPNTRKRIGQLKKWYPEKYILFENVDFYWDQRDVLLFDRLWENGRSIKNIAAHFDRDEDEIALLVIDRARKGRIS
;
A
#
# COMPACT_ATOMS: atom_id res chain seq x y z
N MET A 1 16.29 11.38 17.51
CA MET A 1 15.15 12.04 18.18
C MET A 1 14.50 13.05 17.23
N ILE A 2 14.01 12.60 16.06
CA ILE A 2 13.37 13.47 15.03
C ILE A 2 12.06 12.85 14.51
N ILE A 3 11.92 11.52 14.57
CA ILE A 3 10.72 10.77 14.12
C ILE A 3 9.45 11.13 14.93
N ALA A 4 9.60 11.57 16.18
CA ALA A 4 8.46 11.91 17.04
C ALA A 4 7.65 13.13 16.54
N ASP A 5 8.26 14.08 15.83
CA ASP A 5 7.64 15.38 15.59
C ASP A 5 6.59 15.37 14.46
N ALA A 6 6.75 14.50 13.46
CA ALA A 6 5.78 14.33 12.36
C ALA A 6 4.55 13.53 12.81
N ALA A 7 4.77 12.38 13.46
CA ALA A 7 3.70 11.55 14.01
C ALA A 7 2.90 12.30 15.09
N VAL A 8 3.57 13.06 15.97
CA VAL A 8 2.89 13.89 16.99
C VAL A 8 2.14 15.06 16.36
N ARG A 9 2.65 15.70 15.29
CA ARG A 9 1.90 16.72 14.55
C ARG A 9 0.66 16.14 13.88
N GLN A 10 0.78 14.97 13.26
CA GLN A 10 -0.31 14.28 12.59
C GLN A 10 -1.38 13.85 13.60
N LEU A 11 -0.97 13.24 14.73
CA LEU A 11 -1.84 12.95 15.87
C LEU A 11 -2.47 14.23 16.46
N SER A 12 -1.73 15.33 16.58
CA SER A 12 -2.27 16.58 17.13
C SER A 12 -3.33 17.22 16.24
N LYS A 13 -3.16 17.18 14.91
CA LYS A 13 -4.19 17.61 13.93
C LYS A 13 -5.48 16.80 14.09
N HIS A 14 -5.38 15.51 14.36
CA HIS A 14 -6.52 14.61 14.55
C HIS A 14 -7.16 14.76 15.93
N LEU A 15 -6.37 14.94 16.98
CA LEU A 15 -6.84 15.15 18.36
C LEU A 15 -7.61 16.47 18.53
N VAL A 16 -7.26 17.51 17.77
CA VAL A 16 -8.03 18.76 17.72
C VAL A 16 -9.38 18.58 17.02
N LYS A 17 -9.53 17.55 16.17
CA LYS A 17 -10.72 17.37 15.33
C LYS A 17 -11.85 16.56 15.98
N SER A 18 -11.66 15.70 16.99
CA SER A 18 -12.84 15.03 17.59
C SER A 18 -12.74 14.23 18.90
N ARG A 19 -13.86 14.23 19.63
CA ARG A 19 -14.38 13.12 20.47
C ARG A 19 -15.07 12.03 19.60
N ARG A 20 -14.63 11.76 18.37
CA ARG A 20 -15.28 10.84 17.41
C ARG A 20 -14.40 9.62 17.16
N GLU A 21 -15.05 8.56 16.69
CA GLU A 21 -14.46 7.24 16.42
C GLU A 21 -13.48 7.33 15.24
N ILE A 22 -12.24 6.89 15.47
CA ILE A 22 -11.15 6.91 14.48
C ILE A 22 -11.21 5.62 13.67
N TYR A 23 -11.16 5.75 12.34
CA TYR A 23 -10.97 4.67 11.40
C TYR A 23 -9.53 4.65 10.90
N ILE A 24 -8.89 3.48 10.86
CA ILE A 24 -7.55 3.30 10.30
C ILE A 24 -7.70 2.49 9.02
N VAL A 25 -7.27 3.08 7.90
CA VAL A 25 -7.32 2.46 6.57
C VAL A 25 -6.24 1.38 6.47
N LEU A 26 -6.59 0.22 5.88
CA LEU A 26 -5.68 -0.91 5.65
C LEU A 26 -5.07 -1.47 6.95
N ASP A 27 -5.80 -1.36 8.07
CA ASP A 27 -5.36 -1.83 9.39
C ASP A 27 -5.16 -3.35 9.48
N GLU A 28 -5.69 -4.10 8.51
CA GLU A 28 -5.47 -5.53 8.36
C GLU A 28 -4.11 -5.92 7.73
N PHE A 29 -3.37 -4.98 7.13
CA PHE A 29 -2.15 -5.27 6.36
C PHE A 29 -0.85 -4.94 7.13
N ASP A 30 0.16 -5.80 6.96
CA ASP A 30 1.52 -5.52 7.45
C ASP A 30 2.31 -4.66 6.44
N LEU A 31 2.13 -3.34 6.54
CA LEU A 31 2.79 -2.37 5.66
C LEU A 31 4.29 -2.16 5.96
N GLU A 32 4.85 -2.91 6.92
CA GLU A 32 6.27 -2.90 7.24
C GLU A 32 7.00 -3.99 6.45
N TRP A 33 7.82 -3.55 5.51
CA TRP A 33 8.62 -4.43 4.69
C TRP A 33 10.09 -4.33 5.05
N ARG A 34 10.88 -5.36 4.72
CA ARG A 34 12.33 -5.22 4.76
C ARG A 34 12.82 -4.65 3.43
N THR A 35 13.79 -3.74 3.46
CA THR A 35 14.34 -3.18 2.21
C THR A 35 14.85 -4.25 1.23
N PRO A 36 15.55 -5.32 1.65
CA PRO A 36 15.93 -6.40 0.75
C PRO A 36 14.73 -7.11 0.10
N ASP A 37 13.59 -7.20 0.78
CA ASP A 37 12.39 -7.82 0.22
C ASP A 37 11.77 -6.92 -0.86
N ILE A 38 11.76 -5.60 -0.65
CA ILE A 38 11.32 -4.62 -1.67
C ILE A 38 12.23 -4.66 -2.91
N LEU A 39 13.55 -4.72 -2.72
CA LEU A 39 14.49 -4.85 -3.84
C LEU A 39 14.29 -6.17 -4.60
N GLN A 40 13.99 -7.25 -3.87
CA GLN A 40 13.70 -8.53 -4.50
C GLN A 40 12.36 -8.50 -5.26
N PHE A 41 11.34 -7.86 -4.71
CA PHE A 41 10.08 -7.57 -5.39
C PHE A 41 10.33 -6.81 -6.70
N GLN A 42 11.15 -5.74 -6.66
CA GLN A 42 11.51 -4.98 -7.86
C GLN A 42 12.21 -5.88 -8.89
N GLU A 43 13.18 -6.71 -8.49
CA GLU A 43 13.87 -7.61 -9.42
C GLU A 43 12.89 -8.55 -10.14
N TRP A 44 11.96 -9.17 -9.40
CA TRP A 44 10.94 -10.03 -10.01
C TRP A 44 9.93 -9.24 -10.82
N TRP A 45 9.68 -8.00 -10.42
CA TRP A 45 8.83 -7.12 -11.19
C TRP A 45 9.39 -6.90 -12.60
N HIS A 46 10.68 -6.53 -12.68
CA HIS A 46 11.37 -6.28 -13.93
C HIS A 46 11.56 -7.54 -14.79
N LYS A 47 11.65 -8.72 -14.16
CA LYS A 47 11.68 -10.01 -14.88
C LYS A 47 10.32 -10.47 -15.40
N GLY A 48 9.24 -9.78 -15.05
CA GLY A 48 7.91 -10.09 -15.55
C GLY A 48 7.15 -11.17 -14.78
N PHE A 49 7.49 -11.45 -13.52
CA PHE A 49 6.72 -12.38 -12.68
C PHE A 49 5.36 -11.79 -12.29
N SER A 50 4.31 -12.61 -12.21
CA SER A 50 2.97 -12.15 -11.79
C SER A 50 2.95 -11.76 -10.32
N LEU A 51 2.04 -10.86 -9.91
CA LEU A 51 1.84 -10.55 -8.49
C LEU A 51 1.48 -11.79 -7.67
N GLU A 52 0.66 -12.70 -8.20
CA GLU A 52 0.30 -13.96 -7.54
C GLU A 52 1.52 -14.83 -7.24
N TRP A 53 2.44 -14.94 -8.19
CA TRP A 53 3.68 -15.68 -7.98
C TRP A 53 4.56 -15.02 -6.92
N ILE A 54 4.69 -13.68 -6.99
CA ILE A 54 5.50 -12.92 -6.03
C ILE A 54 4.89 -13.00 -4.62
N ALA A 55 3.56 -13.00 -4.51
CA ALA A 55 2.80 -13.16 -3.26
C ALA A 55 3.10 -14.50 -2.61
N SER A 56 3.00 -15.56 -3.41
CA SER A 56 3.34 -16.92 -3.00
C SER A 56 4.80 -17.06 -2.59
N TYR A 57 5.71 -16.32 -3.22
CA TYR A 57 7.11 -16.32 -2.79
C TYR A 57 7.26 -15.74 -1.38
N PHE A 58 6.66 -14.57 -1.13
CA PHE A 58 6.82 -13.85 0.15
C PHE A 58 5.94 -14.41 1.26
N ASP A 59 5.03 -15.33 0.94
CA ASP A 59 4.00 -15.85 1.85
C ASP A 59 3.12 -14.71 2.40
N ARG A 60 2.65 -13.85 1.50
CA ARG A 60 1.84 -12.66 1.80
C ARG A 60 0.60 -12.56 0.92
N ASP A 61 -0.38 -11.80 1.37
CA ASP A 61 -1.63 -11.56 0.63
C ASP A 61 -1.34 -10.82 -0.69
N ILE A 62 -2.02 -11.21 -1.77
CA ILE A 62 -1.82 -10.62 -3.09
C ILE A 62 -2.18 -9.13 -3.14
N ASP A 63 -3.15 -8.69 -2.35
CA ASP A 63 -3.56 -7.29 -2.26
C ASP A 63 -2.54 -6.47 -1.48
N GLU A 64 -1.86 -7.07 -0.49
CA GLU A 64 -0.72 -6.44 0.16
C GLU A 64 0.41 -6.16 -0.84
N LEU A 65 0.67 -7.11 -1.74
CA LEU A 65 1.64 -6.91 -2.81
C LEU A 65 1.17 -5.94 -3.89
N ALA A 66 -0.13 -5.85 -4.13
CA ALA A 66 -0.68 -4.80 -4.98
C ALA A 66 -0.42 -3.41 -4.37
N ILE A 67 -0.59 -3.28 -3.04
CA ILE A 67 -0.26 -2.06 -2.29
C ILE A 67 1.25 -1.73 -2.40
N VAL A 68 2.13 -2.73 -2.30
CA VAL A 68 3.58 -2.56 -2.59
C VAL A 68 3.79 -2.02 -4.01
N ALA A 69 3.16 -2.64 -5.02
CA ALA A 69 3.31 -2.22 -6.40
C ALA A 69 2.86 -0.76 -6.62
N ILE A 70 1.76 -0.33 -5.99
CA ILE A 70 1.27 1.05 -6.07
C ILE A 70 2.30 2.01 -5.45
N ASP A 71 2.81 1.73 -4.24
CA ASP A 71 3.83 2.58 -3.60
C ASP A 71 5.11 2.67 -4.45
N GLN A 72 5.59 1.54 -4.98
CA GLN A 72 6.78 1.51 -5.83
C GLN A 72 6.58 2.26 -7.16
N ALA A 73 5.40 2.15 -7.77
CA ALA A 73 5.08 2.85 -9.01
C ALA A 73 5.00 4.36 -8.78
N ARG A 74 4.35 4.78 -7.69
CA ARG A 74 4.25 6.19 -7.29
C ARG A 74 5.62 6.83 -7.07
N ARG A 75 6.53 6.08 -6.44
CA ARG A 75 7.92 6.53 -6.21
C ARG A 75 8.80 6.44 -7.46
N GLY A 76 8.28 5.92 -8.57
CA GLY A 76 9.01 5.77 -9.83
C GLY A 76 10.02 4.63 -9.85
N TYR A 77 9.97 3.70 -8.89
CA TYR A 77 10.88 2.56 -8.83
C TYR A 77 10.48 1.42 -9.77
N ILE A 78 9.21 1.35 -10.15
CA ILE A 78 8.71 0.38 -11.12
C ILE A 78 7.80 1.08 -12.13
N CYS A 79 7.69 0.50 -13.32
CA CYS A 79 6.74 0.94 -14.34
C CYS A 79 5.54 -0.01 -14.44
N ILE A 80 4.39 0.53 -14.86
CA ILE A 80 3.21 -0.27 -15.20
C ILE A 80 3.55 -1.15 -16.40
N ARG A 81 3.27 -2.45 -16.31
CA ARG A 81 3.55 -3.39 -17.38
C ARG A 81 2.47 -3.34 -18.47
N PRO A 82 2.81 -3.56 -19.75
CA PRO A 82 1.85 -3.54 -20.86
C PRO A 82 0.67 -4.51 -20.71
N TYR A 83 0.83 -5.60 -19.95
CA TYR A 83 -0.18 -6.65 -19.76
C TYR A 83 -0.81 -6.65 -18.36
N GLY A 84 -0.66 -5.54 -17.62
CA GLY A 84 -1.16 -5.40 -16.26
C GLY A 84 -0.31 -6.17 -15.24
N ILE A 85 -0.86 -6.27 -14.02
CA ILE A 85 -0.15 -6.78 -12.82
C ILE A 85 -0.28 -8.31 -12.65
N MET A 86 -1.33 -8.90 -13.24
CA MET A 86 -1.65 -10.33 -13.09
C MET A 86 -0.94 -11.22 -14.10
N LYS A 87 -0.63 -10.70 -15.29
CA LYS A 87 -0.02 -11.50 -16.35
C LYS A 87 1.51 -11.49 -16.21
N GLY A 88 2.08 -12.64 -15.84
CA GLY A 88 3.51 -12.86 -15.80
C GLY A 88 3.93 -14.17 -16.44
N TYR A 89 5.23 -14.32 -16.71
CA TYR A 89 5.79 -15.62 -17.08
C TYR A 89 5.95 -16.45 -15.80
N GLU A 90 5.14 -17.49 -15.63
CA GLU A 90 5.35 -18.45 -14.55
C GLU A 90 6.65 -19.21 -14.79
N ILE A 91 7.62 -19.04 -13.90
CA ILE A 91 8.84 -19.85 -13.88
C ILE A 91 8.88 -20.57 -12.53
N PRO A 92 9.17 -21.88 -12.50
CA PRO A 92 9.31 -22.64 -11.26
C PRO A 92 10.33 -21.99 -10.30
N ILE A 93 10.03 -21.99 -9.01
CA ILE A 93 10.91 -21.44 -7.96
C ILE A 93 12.20 -22.29 -7.91
N ASP A 94 13.34 -21.72 -8.31
CA ASP A 94 14.66 -22.33 -8.08
C ASP A 94 14.96 -22.37 -6.57
N PRO A 95 15.18 -23.56 -5.96
CA PRO A 95 15.51 -23.71 -4.55
C PRO A 95 16.70 -22.85 -4.07
N ASN A 96 17.65 -22.52 -4.96
CA ASN A 96 18.81 -21.70 -4.62
C ASN A 96 18.50 -20.20 -4.50
N THR A 97 17.33 -19.74 -4.96
CA THR A 97 16.91 -18.34 -4.88
C THR A 97 16.82 -17.86 -3.43
N ARG A 98 16.25 -18.67 -2.54
CA ARG A 98 16.15 -18.36 -1.09
C ARG A 98 17.53 -18.15 -0.44
N LYS A 99 18.54 -18.92 -0.86
CA LYS A 99 19.93 -18.82 -0.36
C LYS A 99 20.62 -17.54 -0.82
N ARG A 100 20.37 -17.07 -2.05
CA ARG A 100 20.91 -15.81 -2.59
C ARG A 100 20.32 -14.58 -1.88
N ILE A 101 19.03 -14.61 -1.55
CA ILE A 101 18.35 -13.52 -0.82
C ILE A 101 18.92 -13.33 0.58
N GLY A 102 19.27 -14.43 1.25
CA GLY A 102 19.99 -14.38 2.52
C GLY A 102 21.32 -13.60 2.45
N GLN A 103 22.00 -13.57 1.30
CA GLN A 103 23.28 -12.88 1.11
C GLN A 103 23.12 -11.38 0.79
N LEU A 104 22.01 -11.00 0.12
CA LEU A 104 21.71 -9.60 -0.22
C LEU A 104 21.32 -8.73 1.00
N LYS A 105 20.92 -9.36 2.12
CA LYS A 105 20.51 -8.70 3.39
C LYS A 105 21.60 -7.83 4.06
N LYS A 106 22.86 -7.90 3.62
CA LYS A 106 24.01 -7.35 4.37
C LYS A 106 24.23 -5.83 4.23
N TRP A 107 23.56 -5.13 3.30
CA TRP A 107 23.97 -3.77 2.89
C TRP A 107 22.86 -2.71 2.81
N TYR A 108 21.62 -3.03 3.18
CA TYR A 108 20.50 -2.09 3.10
C TYR A 108 19.94 -1.75 4.48
N PRO A 109 19.29 -0.57 4.65
CA PRO A 109 18.48 -0.32 5.85
C PRO A 109 17.52 -1.50 6.08
N GLU A 110 17.29 -1.88 7.32
CA GLU A 110 16.55 -3.11 7.61
C GLU A 110 15.06 -3.00 7.24
N LYS A 111 14.50 -1.78 7.26
CA LYS A 111 13.06 -1.53 7.18
C LYS A 111 12.70 -0.53 6.06
N TYR A 112 11.62 -0.84 5.38
CA TYR A 112 10.94 -0.05 4.37
C TYR A 112 9.47 0.11 4.80
N ILE A 113 8.99 1.35 4.92
CA ILE A 113 7.60 1.63 5.29
C ILE A 113 6.85 2.05 4.02
N LEU A 114 5.86 1.25 3.62
CA LEU A 114 5.00 1.59 2.50
C LEU A 114 4.23 2.88 2.84
N PHE A 115 4.09 3.80 1.87
CA PHE A 115 3.28 5.00 2.02
C PHE A 115 3.60 5.87 3.26
N GLU A 116 4.88 5.96 3.65
CA GLU A 116 5.35 6.72 4.84
C GLU A 116 4.82 8.16 4.97
N ASN A 117 4.38 8.80 3.88
CA ASN A 117 3.84 10.16 3.84
C ASN A 117 2.32 10.24 3.60
N VAL A 118 1.57 9.15 3.80
CA VAL A 118 0.11 9.08 3.60
C VAL A 118 -0.61 9.07 4.96
N ASP A 119 -1.74 9.76 5.05
CA ASP A 119 -2.55 9.82 6.26
C ASP A 119 -3.63 8.72 6.30
N PHE A 120 -3.32 7.62 7.00
CA PHE A 120 -4.23 6.47 7.15
C PHE A 120 -5.41 6.71 8.11
N TYR A 121 -5.40 7.81 8.86
CA TYR A 121 -6.43 8.09 9.85
C TYR A 121 -7.62 8.82 9.23
N TRP A 122 -8.82 8.35 9.53
CA TRP A 122 -10.08 8.93 9.06
C TRP A 122 -11.07 9.08 10.20
N ASP A 123 -11.97 10.07 10.10
CA ASP A 123 -13.17 10.10 10.94
C ASP A 123 -14.15 9.05 10.41
N GLN A 124 -14.72 8.22 11.28
CA GLN A 124 -15.69 7.19 10.89
C GLN A 124 -16.86 7.76 10.06
N ARG A 125 -17.27 9.01 10.32
CA ARG A 125 -18.34 9.69 9.57
C ARG A 125 -17.89 10.09 8.18
N ASP A 126 -16.62 10.47 8.03
CA ASP A 126 -16.03 10.79 6.73
C ASP A 126 -15.93 9.52 5.88
N VAL A 127 -15.61 8.36 6.48
CA VAL A 127 -15.65 7.05 5.80
C VAL A 127 -17.07 6.71 5.32
N LEU A 128 -18.10 6.91 6.15
CA LEU A 128 -19.49 6.68 5.73
C LEU A 128 -19.95 7.68 4.65
N LEU A 129 -19.41 8.90 4.65
CA LEU A 129 -19.67 9.86 3.58
C LEU A 129 -18.94 9.47 2.30
N PHE A 130 -17.71 8.98 2.40
CA PHE A 130 -16.95 8.41 1.30
C PHE A 130 -17.74 7.29 0.62
N ASP A 131 -18.27 6.31 1.37
CA ASP A 131 -19.04 5.20 0.82
C ASP A 131 -20.22 5.73 -0.02
N ARG A 132 -20.98 6.72 0.51
CA ARG A 132 -22.08 7.36 -0.23
C ARG A 132 -21.61 8.09 -1.48
N LEU A 133 -20.48 8.80 -1.42
CA LEU A 133 -19.94 9.51 -2.58
C LEU A 133 -19.52 8.51 -3.67
N TRP A 134 -18.92 7.39 -3.29
CA TRP A 134 -18.55 6.30 -4.18
C TRP A 134 -19.77 5.68 -4.87
N GLU A 135 -20.81 5.31 -4.10
CA GLU A 135 -22.06 4.74 -4.62
C GLU A 135 -22.78 5.69 -5.61
N ASN A 136 -22.61 7.00 -5.44
CA ASN A 136 -23.12 8.02 -6.36
C ASN A 136 -22.24 8.21 -7.62
N GLY A 137 -21.26 7.35 -7.85
CA GLY A 137 -20.39 7.37 -9.02
C GLY A 137 -19.41 8.54 -9.06
N ARG A 138 -19.06 9.12 -7.89
CA ARG A 138 -18.03 10.17 -7.84
C ARG A 138 -16.65 9.56 -8.10
N SER A 139 -15.87 10.20 -8.97
CA SER A 139 -14.49 9.80 -9.23
C SER A 139 -13.59 10.03 -8.02
N ILE A 140 -12.49 9.26 -7.93
CA ILE A 140 -11.42 9.41 -6.93
C ILE A 140 -11.00 10.88 -6.80
N LYS A 141 -10.70 11.54 -7.92
CA LYS A 141 -10.31 12.95 -7.95
C LYS A 141 -11.35 13.90 -7.33
N ASN A 142 -12.64 13.68 -7.59
CA ASN A 142 -13.71 14.51 -7.03
C ASN A 142 -13.86 14.26 -5.52
N ILE A 143 -13.69 13.02 -5.07
CA ILE A 143 -13.73 12.64 -3.67
C ILE A 143 -12.51 13.22 -2.92
N ALA A 144 -11.32 13.15 -3.52
CA ALA A 144 -10.09 13.71 -2.99
C ALA A 144 -10.24 15.23 -2.75
N ALA A 145 -10.76 15.94 -3.74
CA ALA A 145 -11.07 17.37 -3.62
C ALA A 145 -12.13 17.67 -2.54
N HIS A 146 -13.10 16.77 -2.31
CA HIS A 146 -14.12 16.95 -1.27
C HIS A 146 -13.53 16.86 0.14
N PHE A 147 -12.60 15.92 0.37
CA PHE A 147 -11.99 15.70 1.67
C PHE A 147 -10.70 16.51 1.91
N ASP A 148 -10.24 17.28 0.92
CA ASP A 148 -8.95 17.97 0.94
C ASP A 148 -7.79 16.99 1.21
N ARG A 149 -7.81 15.87 0.47
CA ARG A 149 -6.90 14.73 0.62
C ARG A 149 -6.27 14.34 -0.71
N ASP A 150 -5.18 13.59 -0.66
CA ASP A 150 -4.48 13.12 -1.86
C ASP A 150 -5.29 12.00 -2.58
N GLU A 151 -5.16 11.90 -3.90
CA GLU A 151 -5.83 10.84 -4.67
C GLU A 151 -5.38 9.44 -4.22
N ASP A 152 -4.13 9.28 -3.73
CA ASP A 152 -3.62 8.03 -3.15
C ASP A 152 -4.36 7.65 -1.87
N GLU A 153 -4.64 8.61 -0.98
CA GLU A 153 -5.38 8.38 0.26
C GLU A 153 -6.78 7.87 -0.03
N ILE A 154 -7.41 8.42 -1.08
CA ILE A 154 -8.71 7.96 -1.56
C ILE A 154 -8.59 6.58 -2.20
N ALA A 155 -7.58 6.32 -3.02
CA ALA A 155 -7.38 5.03 -3.67
C ALA A 155 -7.13 3.89 -2.65
N LEU A 156 -6.36 4.17 -1.60
CA LEU A 156 -6.13 3.21 -0.51
C LEU A 156 -7.41 2.96 0.30
N LEU A 157 -8.22 3.99 0.54
CA LEU A 157 -9.55 3.83 1.14
C LEU A 157 -10.48 3.00 0.22
N VAL A 158 -10.44 3.18 -1.11
CA VAL A 158 -11.20 2.33 -2.03
C VAL A 158 -10.83 0.85 -1.87
N ILE A 159 -9.53 0.53 -1.85
CA ILE A 159 -9.05 -0.85 -1.69
C ILE A 159 -9.56 -1.45 -0.37
N ASP A 160 -9.39 -0.70 0.73
CA ASP A 160 -9.84 -1.08 2.07
C ASP A 160 -11.36 -1.35 2.12
N ARG A 161 -12.17 -0.42 1.60
CA ARG A 161 -13.63 -0.53 1.61
C ARG A 161 -14.12 -1.65 0.70
N ALA A 162 -13.49 -1.86 -0.45
CA ALA A 162 -13.83 -2.95 -1.37
C ALA A 162 -13.54 -4.32 -0.74
N ARG A 163 -12.36 -4.51 -0.12
CA ARG A 163 -12.02 -5.76 0.59
C ARG A 163 -12.95 -6.04 1.75
N LYS A 164 -13.36 -4.99 2.48
CA LYS A 164 -14.34 -5.09 3.59
C LYS A 164 -15.79 -5.27 3.09
N GLY A 165 -16.01 -5.38 1.78
CA GLY A 165 -17.33 -5.58 1.17
C GLY A 165 -18.29 -4.40 1.37
N ARG A 166 -17.75 -3.19 1.55
CA ARG A 166 -18.51 -1.97 1.85
C ARG A 166 -18.87 -1.16 0.61
N ILE A 167 -18.11 -1.34 -0.47
CA ILE A 167 -18.34 -0.72 -1.77
C ILE A 167 -18.11 -1.74 -2.91
N SER A 168 -18.65 -1.44 -4.09
CA SER A 168 -18.51 -2.23 -5.33
C SER A 168 -18.05 -1.37 -6.50
#